data_AF-A0A839EDA2-F1
#
_entry.id   AF-A0A839EDA2-F1
#
_cell.length_a   1.000
_cell.length_b   1.000
_cell.length_c   1.000
_cell.angle_alpha   90.00
_cell.angle_beta   90.00
_cell.angle_gamma   90.00
#
_symmetry.space_group_name_H-M   'P 1'
#
loop_
_entity.id
_entity.type
_entity.pdbx_description
1 polymer ?
#
loop_
_entity_poly.entity_id
_entity_poly.type
_entity_poly.pdbx_seq_one_letter_code
_entity_poly.pdbx_strand_id
1 'polypeptide(L)'
;MTEQFPTPAPEIKSTGTQNVAEAFDEFMHAFEEFRQSNDERIKQIEKSASADVLTHEKVERINHSLDEQKRMIDHMILKKARPALETGMSPLLSLEHKNAFDNYIRRGDEHGVRAIEAKALSIGSAPDGGYLVPPELERDIGTRLAVLSPIRALATVRQVTGSVLKKPFSVKGPAVGWVGETDARPQTEASKLAELQFPTMELYAMPAASSSLLDDAAVDVEQWISAEVETAFAEQEGQAFINGNGTTQPKGFLTYDSIADASWTWGRLGSLSTGIAGGFAVSGASDVLLDTVYTLKAGYRQNASWVMNRKTQAAVRKLKDNDGNYLWTPPSAPGQQAALLGFRLSEAEAMPLMTSGGAAIAFGDFARGYLVECALRG
;
A
#
# COMPACT_ATOMS: atom_id res chain seq x y z
N MET A 1 55.72 -6.14 -40.84
CA MET A 1 54.29 -6.38 -41.19
C MET A 1 53.82 -7.44 -40.21
N THR A 2 53.00 -7.18 -39.20
CA THR A 2 51.97 -6.14 -39.02
C THR A 2 51.65 -6.14 -37.52
N GLU A 3 51.85 -5.01 -36.82
CA GLU A 3 51.46 -4.86 -35.40
C GLU A 3 49.99 -4.42 -35.32
N GLN A 4 49.17 -5.18 -34.58
CA GLN A 4 47.80 -4.84 -34.22
C GLN A 4 47.81 -3.93 -32.99
N PHE A 5 47.36 -2.68 -33.14
CA PHE A 5 46.99 -1.81 -32.03
C PHE A 5 45.47 -1.86 -31.81
N PRO A 6 44.99 -1.92 -30.55
CA PRO A 6 43.56 -1.94 -30.24
C PRO A 6 42.94 -0.55 -30.46
N THR A 7 41.82 -0.50 -31.18
CA THR A 7 40.99 0.70 -31.37
C THR A 7 40.27 1.08 -30.07
N PRO A 8 40.35 2.35 -29.60
CA PRO A 8 39.52 2.81 -28.51
C PRO A 8 38.08 2.99 -29.00
N ALA A 9 37.11 2.46 -28.23
CA ALA A 9 35.68 2.66 -28.45
C ALA A 9 35.32 4.16 -28.33
N PRO A 10 34.36 4.67 -29.10
CA PRO A 10 33.94 6.07 -28.99
C PRO A 10 33.24 6.29 -27.65
N GLU A 11 33.85 7.08 -26.78
CA GLU A 11 33.23 7.62 -25.57
C GLU A 11 32.00 8.45 -25.95
N ILE A 12 30.81 7.94 -25.62
CA ILE A 12 29.60 8.75 -25.61
C ILE A 12 29.67 9.60 -24.33
N LYS A 13 30.30 10.78 -24.42
CA LYS A 13 30.10 11.82 -23.42
C LYS A 13 28.62 12.17 -23.43
N SER A 14 27.91 11.79 -22.37
CA SER A 14 26.57 12.31 -22.07
C SER A 14 26.68 13.82 -21.89
N THR A 15 26.37 14.60 -22.92
CA THR A 15 26.16 16.03 -22.82
C THR A 15 24.85 16.27 -22.06
N GLY A 16 24.99 16.42 -20.74
CA GLY A 16 23.94 16.93 -19.88
C GLY A 16 23.50 18.32 -20.37
N THR A 17 22.18 18.52 -20.39
CA THR A 17 21.50 19.82 -20.42
C THR A 17 22.14 20.86 -21.35
N GLN A 18 21.86 20.78 -22.65
CA GLN A 18 21.98 21.94 -23.54
C GLN A 18 21.17 23.08 -22.93
N ASN A 19 21.84 24.12 -22.46
CA ASN A 19 21.24 25.23 -21.75
C ASN A 19 20.38 26.02 -22.74
N VAL A 20 19.13 26.32 -22.36
CA VAL A 20 18.24 27.19 -23.15
C VAL A 20 18.90 28.56 -23.41
N ALA A 21 19.79 29.00 -22.50
CA ALA A 21 20.60 30.20 -22.67
C ALA A 21 21.59 30.09 -23.85
N GLU A 22 22.29 28.97 -24.00
CA GLU A 22 23.27 28.76 -25.08
C GLU A 22 22.58 28.71 -26.45
N ALA A 23 21.43 28.04 -26.54
CA ALA A 23 20.62 28.01 -27.77
C ALA A 23 20.03 29.38 -28.13
N PHE A 24 19.76 30.23 -27.13
CA PHE A 24 19.24 31.59 -27.34
C PHE A 24 20.35 32.55 -27.77
N ASP A 25 21.55 32.42 -27.20
CA ASP A 25 22.72 33.21 -27.60
C ASP A 25 23.14 32.91 -29.05
N GLU A 26 23.08 31.63 -29.46
CA GLU A 26 23.35 31.21 -30.85
C GLU A 26 22.32 31.78 -31.84
N PHE A 27 21.04 31.82 -31.44
CA PHE A 27 19.97 32.44 -32.22
C PHE A 27 20.15 33.96 -32.37
N MET A 28 20.56 34.65 -31.30
CA MET A 28 20.81 36.10 -31.32
C MET A 28 21.97 36.46 -32.26
N HIS A 29 23.04 35.68 -32.27
CA HIS A 29 24.15 35.88 -33.21
C HIS A 29 23.74 35.65 -34.67
N ALA A 30 22.99 34.58 -34.97
CA ALA A 30 22.47 34.33 -36.31
C ALA A 30 21.53 35.44 -36.79
N PHE A 31 20.74 36.03 -35.88
CA PHE A 31 19.85 37.15 -36.18
C PHE A 31 20.59 38.46 -36.48
N GLU A 32 21.69 38.74 -35.77
CA GLU A 32 22.54 39.89 -36.05
C GLU A 32 23.22 39.78 -37.42
N GLU A 33 23.72 38.58 -37.77
CA GLU A 33 24.30 38.31 -39.09
C GLU A 33 23.27 38.41 -40.22
N PHE A 34 22.03 37.97 -39.97
CA PHE A 34 20.91 38.16 -40.90
C PHE A 34 20.63 39.65 -41.13
N ARG A 35 20.57 40.45 -40.06
CA ARG A 35 20.31 41.88 -40.15
C ARG A 35 21.38 42.60 -40.97
N GLN A 36 22.66 42.32 -40.69
CA GLN A 36 23.78 42.90 -41.43
C GLN A 36 23.73 42.52 -42.91
N SER A 37 23.50 41.23 -43.22
CA SER A 37 23.43 40.74 -44.61
C SER A 37 22.20 41.28 -45.36
N ASN A 38 21.08 41.50 -44.67
CA ASN A 38 19.88 42.07 -45.28
C ASN A 38 20.01 43.59 -45.51
N ASP A 39 20.65 44.32 -44.60
CA ASP A 39 20.98 45.74 -44.78
C ASP A 39 21.95 45.94 -45.96
N GLU A 40 22.91 45.03 -46.15
CA GLU A 40 23.79 45.00 -47.34
C GLU A 40 23.01 44.73 -48.63
N ARG A 41 22.08 43.76 -48.60
CA ARG A 41 21.20 43.44 -49.73
C ARG A 41 20.36 44.65 -50.14
N ILE A 42 19.77 45.36 -49.17
CA ILE A 42 18.95 46.57 -49.42
C ILE A 42 19.80 47.67 -50.05
N LYS A 43 21.01 47.93 -49.53
CA LYS A 43 21.94 48.93 -50.10
C LYS A 43 22.38 48.59 -51.53
N GLN A 44 22.51 47.30 -51.87
CA GLN A 44 22.83 46.85 -53.23
C GLN A 44 21.65 47.05 -54.19
N ILE A 45 20.43 46.75 -53.74
CA ILE A 45 19.19 46.98 -54.52
C ILE A 45 19.00 48.48 -54.80
N GLU A 46 19.24 49.35 -53.81
CA GLU A 46 19.12 50.80 -53.96
C GLU A 46 20.15 51.41 -54.91
N LYS A 47 21.36 50.83 -55.01
CA LYS A 47 22.45 51.34 -55.87
C LYS A 47 22.43 50.78 -57.29
N SER A 48 21.86 49.60 -57.53
CA SER A 48 22.05 48.88 -58.80
C SER A 48 20.81 48.22 -59.39
N ALA A 49 19.61 48.54 -58.88
CA ALA A 49 18.30 48.05 -59.36
C ALA A 49 18.11 46.52 -59.38
N SER A 50 19.12 45.73 -58.99
CA SER A 50 19.04 44.29 -58.75
C SER A 50 20.08 43.87 -57.71
N ALA A 51 19.70 42.93 -56.82
CA ALA A 51 20.62 42.34 -55.83
C ALA A 51 21.55 41.33 -56.51
N ASP A 52 22.78 41.21 -56.01
CA ASP A 52 23.70 40.14 -56.42
C ASP A 52 23.12 38.78 -56.01
N VAL A 53 23.24 37.78 -56.89
CA VAL A 53 22.69 36.42 -56.68
C VAL A 53 23.31 35.78 -55.44
N LEU A 54 24.59 36.08 -55.17
CA LEU A 54 25.34 35.55 -54.03
C LEU A 54 24.86 36.12 -52.68
N THR A 55 24.52 37.41 -52.61
CA THR A 55 23.99 38.01 -51.38
C THR A 55 22.55 37.58 -51.13
N HIS A 56 21.77 37.36 -52.19
CA HIS A 56 20.44 36.79 -52.07
C HIS A 56 20.47 35.35 -51.52
N GLU A 57 21.34 34.49 -52.07
CA GLU A 57 21.48 33.10 -51.60
C GLU A 57 22.00 33.02 -50.16
N LYS A 58 22.90 33.94 -49.76
CA LYS A 58 23.40 34.03 -48.38
C LYS A 58 22.28 34.37 -47.40
N VAL A 59 21.41 35.33 -47.73
CA VAL A 59 20.27 35.72 -46.88
C VAL A 59 19.27 34.58 -46.75
N GLU A 60 18.97 33.85 -47.83
CA GLU A 60 18.09 32.68 -47.80
C GLU A 60 18.66 31.54 -46.92
N ARG A 61 19.98 31.30 -46.99
CA ARG A 61 20.64 30.29 -46.15
C ARG A 61 20.55 30.62 -44.66
N ILE A 62 20.79 31.89 -44.29
CA ILE A 62 20.70 32.35 -42.90
C ILE A 62 19.25 32.29 -42.41
N ASN A 63 18.28 32.64 -43.26
CA ASN A 63 16.86 32.52 -42.94
C ASN A 63 16.45 31.07 -42.63
N HIS A 64 16.96 30.12 -43.42
CA HIS A 64 16.73 28.69 -43.17
C HIS A 64 17.31 28.23 -41.82
N SER A 65 18.53 28.66 -41.47
CA SER A 65 19.14 28.32 -40.17
C SER A 65 18.37 28.93 -38.98
N LEU A 66 17.83 30.15 -39.13
CA LEU A 66 17.00 30.79 -38.12
C LEU A 66 15.68 30.03 -37.90
N ASP A 67 15.06 29.53 -38.97
CA ASP A 67 13.86 28.69 -38.88
C ASP A 67 14.13 27.35 -38.18
N GLU A 68 15.28 26.73 -38.42
CA GLU A 68 15.70 25.50 -37.74
C GLU A 68 15.96 25.74 -36.25
N GLN A 69 16.67 26.81 -35.89
CA GLN A 69 16.94 27.18 -34.50
C GLN A 69 15.65 27.52 -33.74
N LYS A 70 14.71 28.25 -34.37
CA LYS A 70 13.40 28.53 -33.79
C LYS A 70 12.62 27.25 -33.49
N ARG A 71 12.60 26.29 -34.42
CA ARG A 71 11.95 24.98 -34.21
C ARG A 71 12.58 24.20 -33.06
N MET A 72 13.89 24.28 -32.89
CA MET A 72 14.59 23.63 -31.76
C MET A 72 14.20 24.27 -30.41
N ILE A 73 14.15 25.60 -30.34
CA ILE A 73 13.70 26.33 -29.13
C ILE A 73 12.25 25.97 -28.80
N ASP A 74 11.35 26.00 -29.79
CA ASP A 74 9.93 25.63 -29.61
C ASP A 74 9.79 24.19 -29.10
N HIS A 75 10.59 23.26 -29.63
CA HIS A 75 10.61 21.87 -29.18
C HIS A 75 11.12 21.73 -27.74
N MET A 76 12.12 22.52 -27.33
CA MET A 76 12.64 22.53 -25.95
C MET A 76 11.64 23.14 -24.97
N ILE A 77 10.94 24.22 -25.35
CA ILE A 77 9.87 24.83 -24.55
C ILE A 77 8.72 23.83 -24.37
N LEU A 78 8.29 23.18 -25.45
CA LEU A 78 7.27 22.13 -25.39
C LEU A 78 7.70 20.94 -24.53
N LYS A 79 8.97 20.56 -24.57
CA LYS A 79 9.50 19.48 -23.72
C LYS A 79 9.50 19.84 -22.24
N LYS A 80 9.72 21.12 -21.88
CA LYS A 80 9.59 21.62 -20.50
C LYS A 80 8.12 21.83 -20.07
N ALA A 81 7.24 22.15 -21.00
CA ALA A 81 5.81 22.38 -20.73
C ALA A 81 4.98 21.10 -20.71
N ARG A 82 5.51 19.97 -21.18
CA ARG A 82 4.85 18.67 -21.07
C ARG A 82 4.93 18.17 -19.63
N PRO A 83 3.79 17.90 -18.97
CA PRO A 83 3.78 17.14 -17.73
C PRO A 83 4.44 15.79 -17.99
N ALA A 84 5.43 15.43 -17.18
CA ALA A 84 6.05 14.12 -17.26
C ALA A 84 5.00 13.05 -16.93
N LEU A 85 4.59 12.27 -17.94
CA LEU A 85 3.84 11.03 -17.78
C LEU A 85 4.82 9.95 -17.31
N GLU A 86 5.34 10.13 -16.10
CA GLU A 86 6.00 9.06 -15.36
C GLU A 86 5.03 8.61 -14.28
N THR A 87 4.90 7.30 -14.10
CA THR A 87 3.94 6.62 -13.23
C THR A 87 4.25 6.77 -11.74
N GLY A 88 4.77 7.93 -11.32
CA GLY A 88 5.09 8.32 -9.96
C GLY A 88 5.00 9.84 -9.80
N MET A 89 4.54 10.30 -8.64
CA MET A 89 4.38 11.72 -8.31
C MET A 89 5.70 12.49 -8.48
N SER A 90 5.69 13.66 -9.13
CA SER A 90 6.89 14.49 -9.27
C SER A 90 7.41 14.95 -7.89
N PRO A 91 8.74 15.00 -7.67
CA PRO A 91 9.34 15.42 -6.40
C PRO A 91 8.94 16.83 -5.93
N LEU A 92 8.57 17.71 -6.88
CA LEU A 92 8.08 19.05 -6.57
C LEU A 92 6.66 19.02 -5.97
N LEU A 93 5.80 18.14 -6.47
CA LEU A 93 4.43 17.98 -5.96
C LEU A 93 4.45 17.35 -4.55
N SER A 94 5.35 16.39 -4.27
CA SER A 94 5.44 15.82 -2.91
C SER A 94 5.89 16.85 -1.87
N LEU A 95 6.79 17.76 -2.24
CA LEU A 95 7.25 18.84 -1.37
C LEU A 95 6.12 19.87 -1.10
N GLU A 96 5.34 20.20 -2.13
CA GLU A 96 4.17 21.09 -1.99
C GLU A 96 3.09 20.47 -1.08
N HIS A 97 2.78 19.18 -1.25
CA HIS A 97 1.86 18.44 -0.37
C HIS A 97 2.36 18.42 1.09
N LYS A 98 3.66 18.16 1.30
CA LYS A 98 4.25 18.13 2.64
C LYS A 98 4.12 19.47 3.36
N ASN A 99 4.40 20.57 2.67
CA ASN A 99 4.28 21.92 3.25
C ASN A 99 2.82 22.31 3.53
N ALA A 100 1.86 21.87 2.70
CA ALA A 100 0.44 22.14 2.95
C ALA A 100 -0.10 21.33 4.13
N PHE A 101 0.32 20.07 4.25
CA PHE A 101 -0.02 19.22 5.39
C PHE A 101 0.51 19.79 6.73
N ASP A 102 1.77 20.25 6.75
CA ASP A 102 2.36 20.92 7.93
C ASP A 102 1.57 22.19 8.33
N ASN A 103 1.14 22.99 7.35
CA ASN A 103 0.31 24.16 7.60
C ASN A 103 -1.09 23.81 8.13
N TYR A 104 -1.68 22.70 7.68
CA TYR A 104 -2.96 22.19 8.19
C TYR A 104 -2.83 21.76 9.66
N ILE A 105 -1.78 21.00 10.01
CA ILE A 105 -1.53 20.60 11.41
C ILE A 105 -1.32 21.82 12.31
N ARG A 106 -0.56 22.82 11.84
CA ARG A 106 -0.22 24.00 12.65
C ARG A 106 -1.34 25.00 12.83
N ARG A 107 -2.18 25.20 11.81
CA ARG A 107 -3.16 26.31 11.77
C ARG A 107 -4.60 25.87 11.53
N GLY A 108 -4.83 24.61 11.21
CA GLY A 108 -6.12 24.14 10.69
C GLY A 108 -6.49 24.80 9.36
N ASP A 109 -5.50 25.29 8.60
CA ASP A 109 -5.75 26.03 7.36
C ASP A 109 -6.06 25.07 6.20
N GLU A 110 -7.36 24.92 5.92
CA GLU A 110 -7.90 24.04 4.89
C GLU A 110 -7.57 24.49 3.45
N HIS A 111 -7.28 25.79 3.26
CA HIS A 111 -7.22 26.38 1.93
C HIS A 111 -5.97 25.98 1.14
N GLY A 112 -4.83 25.82 1.83
CA GLY A 112 -3.56 25.42 1.21
C GLY A 112 -3.59 23.99 0.68
N VAL A 113 -4.19 23.08 1.44
CA VAL A 113 -4.33 21.67 1.04
C VAL A 113 -5.34 21.52 -0.09
N ARG A 114 -6.50 22.21 0.00
CA ARG A 114 -7.52 22.22 -1.06
C ARG A 114 -7.00 22.72 -2.41
N ALA A 115 -6.11 23.71 -2.42
CA ALA A 115 -5.58 24.26 -3.67
C ALA A 115 -4.66 23.29 -4.41
N ILE A 116 -3.96 22.44 -3.67
CA ILE A 116 -3.07 21.41 -4.21
C ILE A 116 -3.89 20.17 -4.59
N GLU A 117 -4.85 19.78 -3.74
CA GLU A 117 -5.79 18.70 -4.02
C GLU A 117 -6.68 19.02 -5.22
N ALA A 118 -7.18 20.24 -5.38
CA ALA A 118 -7.95 20.63 -6.58
C ALA A 118 -7.13 20.49 -7.88
N LYS A 119 -5.80 20.66 -7.80
CA LYS A 119 -4.91 20.42 -8.94
C LYS A 119 -4.64 18.93 -9.17
N ALA A 120 -4.58 18.11 -8.12
CA ALA A 120 -4.39 16.66 -8.20
C ALA A 120 -5.69 15.88 -8.57
N LEU A 121 -6.84 16.31 -8.04
CA LEU A 121 -8.19 15.74 -8.22
C LEU A 121 -8.77 15.96 -9.61
N SER A 122 -8.16 16.82 -10.44
CA SER A 122 -8.54 16.95 -11.85
C SER A 122 -8.30 15.66 -12.67
N ILE A 123 -7.74 14.60 -12.06
CA ILE A 123 -7.47 13.30 -12.67
C ILE A 123 -8.38 12.16 -12.10
N GLY A 124 -9.20 12.39 -11.07
CA GLY A 124 -10.21 11.39 -10.69
C GLY A 124 -10.84 11.55 -9.30
N SER A 125 -12.18 11.66 -9.30
CA SER A 125 -13.13 11.28 -8.23
C SER A 125 -13.15 12.05 -6.89
N ALA A 126 -14.29 12.76 -6.71
CA ALA A 126 -15.00 13.20 -5.49
C ALA A 126 -14.31 14.17 -4.48
N PRO A 127 -14.92 15.32 -4.17
CA PRO A 127 -14.38 16.36 -3.27
C PRO A 127 -14.62 16.11 -1.76
N ASP A 128 -15.02 14.91 -1.35
CA ASP A 128 -15.45 14.59 0.03
C ASP A 128 -14.48 13.66 0.79
N GLY A 129 -13.28 13.41 0.26
CA GLY A 129 -12.19 12.77 1.01
C GLY A 129 -11.55 13.80 1.95
N GLY A 130 -11.25 13.41 3.19
CA GLY A 130 -10.48 14.27 4.10
C GLY A 130 -9.08 14.56 3.55
N TYR A 131 -8.34 15.42 4.25
CA TYR A 131 -7.03 15.92 3.78
C TYR A 131 -6.00 14.80 3.51
N LEU A 132 -5.39 14.86 2.32
CA LEU A 132 -4.56 13.82 1.70
C LEU A 132 -3.15 13.75 2.32
N VAL A 133 -2.93 12.72 3.13
CA VAL A 133 -1.61 12.40 3.70
C VAL A 133 -0.62 12.05 2.57
N PRO A 134 0.62 12.60 2.53
CA PRO A 134 1.61 12.21 1.53
C PRO A 134 1.85 10.69 1.50
N PRO A 135 1.96 10.05 0.33
CA PRO A 135 1.99 8.59 0.21
C PRO A 135 3.22 7.93 0.86
N GLU A 136 4.33 8.68 1.01
CA GLU A 136 5.50 8.22 1.75
C GLU A 136 5.18 8.06 3.24
N LEU A 137 4.50 9.05 3.83
CA LEU A 137 4.09 9.04 5.23
C LEU A 137 3.03 7.96 5.47
N GLU A 138 2.11 7.78 4.52
CA GLU A 138 1.11 6.71 4.58
C GLU A 138 1.75 5.31 4.55
N ARG A 139 2.77 5.09 3.72
CA ARG A 139 3.49 3.81 3.65
C ARG A 139 4.25 3.52 4.94
N ASP A 140 4.84 4.54 5.54
CA ASP A 140 5.52 4.44 6.82
C ASP A 140 4.53 4.11 7.94
N ILE A 141 3.37 4.78 7.98
CA ILE A 141 2.25 4.47 8.89
C ILE A 141 1.83 3.01 8.69
N GLY A 142 1.57 2.57 7.46
CA GLY A 142 1.13 1.21 7.16
C GLY A 142 2.13 0.15 7.64
N THR A 143 3.43 0.42 7.52
CA THR A 143 4.49 -0.47 7.99
C THR A 143 4.54 -0.53 9.52
N ARG A 144 4.38 0.60 10.20
CA ARG A 144 4.34 0.67 11.68
C ARG A 144 3.09 0.02 12.25
N LEU A 145 1.92 0.26 11.64
CA LEU A 145 0.65 -0.38 12.01
C LEU A 145 0.72 -1.90 11.87
N ALA A 146 1.41 -2.44 10.87
CA ALA A 146 1.58 -3.89 10.72
C ALA A 146 2.43 -4.53 11.83
N VAL A 147 3.36 -3.78 12.43
CA VAL A 147 4.15 -4.23 13.59
C VAL A 147 3.30 -4.20 14.87
N LEU A 148 2.41 -3.22 14.98
CA LEU A 148 1.56 -3.03 16.17
C LEU A 148 0.30 -3.92 16.17
N SER A 149 -0.27 -4.21 14.99
CA SER A 149 -1.50 -5.00 14.84
C SER A 149 -1.17 -6.46 14.45
N PRO A 150 -1.21 -7.41 15.40
CA PRO A 150 -0.86 -8.81 15.14
C PRO A 150 -1.79 -9.49 14.13
N ILE A 151 -3.06 -9.05 14.05
CA ILE A 151 -4.04 -9.61 13.11
C ILE A 151 -3.76 -9.14 11.68
N ARG A 152 -3.37 -7.87 11.50
CA ARG A 152 -2.99 -7.32 10.19
C ARG A 152 -1.77 -8.03 9.62
N ALA A 153 -0.82 -8.43 10.47
CA ALA A 153 0.34 -9.22 10.07
C ALA A 153 0.00 -10.67 9.64
N LEU A 154 -1.12 -11.22 10.13
CA LEU A 154 -1.58 -12.58 9.81
C LEU A 154 -2.57 -12.62 8.64
N ALA A 155 -3.38 -11.57 8.46
CA ALA A 155 -4.41 -11.48 7.44
C ALA A 155 -3.87 -10.99 6.09
N THR A 156 -4.62 -11.22 5.01
CA THR A 156 -4.29 -10.59 3.73
C THR A 156 -4.77 -9.14 3.76
N VAL A 157 -3.86 -8.18 3.56
CA VAL A 157 -4.21 -6.76 3.42
C VAL A 157 -4.37 -6.41 1.94
N ARG A 158 -5.49 -5.78 1.57
CA ARG A 158 -5.74 -5.28 0.22
C ARG A 158 -6.11 -3.81 0.26
N GLN A 159 -5.46 -3.05 -0.62
CA GLN A 159 -5.82 -1.65 -0.86
C GLN A 159 -7.03 -1.58 -1.78
N VAL A 160 -8.04 -0.81 -1.40
CA VAL A 160 -9.27 -0.59 -2.16
C VAL A 160 -9.58 0.90 -2.24
N THR A 161 -10.18 1.33 -3.34
CA THR A 161 -10.62 2.73 -3.56
C THR A 161 -12.14 2.88 -3.50
N GLY A 162 -12.88 1.78 -3.56
CA GLY A 162 -14.34 1.75 -3.47
C GLY A 162 -14.83 1.51 -2.06
N SER A 163 -16.09 1.88 -1.78
CA SER A 163 -16.73 1.72 -0.47
C SER A 163 -17.08 0.27 -0.12
N VAL A 164 -17.15 -0.62 -1.10
CA VAL A 164 -17.44 -2.05 -0.91
C VAL A 164 -16.65 -2.89 -1.89
N LEU A 165 -15.84 -3.83 -1.40
CA LEU A 165 -15.29 -4.88 -2.25
C LEU A 165 -16.26 -6.05 -2.34
N LYS A 166 -16.56 -6.46 -3.58
CA LYS A 166 -17.32 -7.67 -3.86
C LYS A 166 -16.38 -8.74 -4.38
N LYS A 167 -16.28 -9.87 -3.67
CA LYS A 167 -15.47 -11.01 -4.08
C LYS A 167 -16.37 -12.21 -4.34
N PRO A 168 -16.46 -12.72 -5.58
CA PRO A 168 -17.13 -13.98 -5.84
C PRO A 168 -16.30 -15.11 -5.21
N PHE A 169 -16.97 -15.96 -4.43
CA PHE A 169 -16.36 -17.11 -3.77
C PHE A 169 -17.12 -18.38 -4.14
N SER A 170 -16.40 -19.42 -4.55
CA SER A 170 -17.01 -20.72 -4.83
C SER A 170 -17.19 -21.52 -3.54
N VAL A 171 -18.44 -21.70 -3.09
CA VAL A 171 -18.76 -22.37 -1.82
C VAL A 171 -18.34 -23.84 -1.82
N LYS A 172 -18.42 -24.47 -3.00
CA LYS A 172 -17.88 -25.80 -3.26
C LYS A 172 -16.92 -25.69 -4.44
N GLY A 173 -15.78 -26.34 -4.36
CA GLY A 173 -14.89 -26.50 -5.52
C GLY A 173 -15.62 -27.23 -6.65
N PRO A 174 -15.12 -27.12 -7.89
CA PRO A 174 -15.67 -27.89 -9.01
C PRO A 174 -15.62 -29.38 -8.65
N ALA A 175 -16.76 -30.07 -8.80
CA ALA A 175 -16.79 -31.51 -8.59
C ALA A 175 -15.92 -32.17 -9.67
N VAL A 176 -14.91 -32.92 -9.24
CA VAL A 176 -14.02 -33.69 -10.11
C VAL A 176 -14.18 -35.17 -9.77
N GLY A 177 -14.23 -36.02 -10.79
CA GLY A 177 -14.40 -37.45 -10.62
C GLY A 177 -13.58 -38.21 -11.67
N TRP A 178 -13.09 -39.38 -11.29
CA TRP A 178 -12.49 -40.33 -12.22
C TRP A 178 -13.62 -41.12 -12.89
N VAL A 179 -13.55 -41.29 -14.20
CA VAL A 179 -14.52 -42.09 -14.98
C VAL A 179 -13.75 -43.15 -15.75
N GLY A 180 -14.24 -44.40 -15.73
CA GLY A 180 -13.68 -45.50 -16.51
C GLY A 180 -13.83 -45.27 -18.02
N GLU A 181 -13.04 -45.99 -18.82
CA GLU A 181 -12.93 -45.75 -20.27
C GLU A 181 -14.26 -45.85 -21.03
N THR A 182 -15.17 -46.72 -20.58
CA THR A 182 -16.48 -46.98 -21.20
C THR A 182 -17.68 -46.41 -20.46
N ASP A 183 -17.47 -45.72 -19.33
CA ASP A 183 -18.59 -45.24 -18.51
C ASP A 183 -19.13 -43.90 -18.99
N ALA A 184 -20.45 -43.73 -18.84
CA ALA A 184 -21.10 -42.45 -19.09
C ALA A 184 -20.53 -41.38 -18.13
N ARG A 185 -20.19 -40.20 -18.66
CA ARG A 185 -19.70 -39.06 -17.89
C ARG A 185 -20.90 -38.23 -17.42
N PRO A 186 -21.41 -38.38 -16.19
CA PRO A 186 -22.49 -37.53 -15.70
C PRO A 186 -22.00 -36.08 -15.60
N GLN A 187 -22.91 -35.13 -15.83
CA GLN A 187 -22.62 -33.71 -15.64
C GLN A 187 -22.29 -33.45 -14.17
N THR A 188 -21.12 -32.87 -13.92
CA THR A 188 -20.69 -32.47 -12.58
C THR A 188 -21.52 -31.29 -12.09
N GLU A 189 -21.91 -31.28 -10.82
CA GLU A 189 -22.61 -30.17 -10.18
C GLU A 189 -21.89 -28.84 -10.43
N ALA A 190 -22.63 -27.84 -10.92
CA ALA A 190 -22.09 -26.52 -11.20
C ALA A 190 -21.67 -25.81 -9.89
N SER A 191 -20.52 -25.14 -9.93
CA SER A 191 -20.01 -24.38 -8.79
C SER A 191 -20.95 -23.22 -8.45
N LYS A 192 -21.59 -23.28 -7.28
CA LYS A 192 -22.38 -22.16 -6.75
C LYS A 192 -21.43 -21.08 -6.24
N LEU A 193 -21.44 -19.93 -6.89
CA LEU A 193 -20.71 -18.74 -6.46
C LEU A 193 -21.57 -17.98 -5.43
N ALA A 194 -21.00 -17.71 -4.27
CA ALA A 194 -21.53 -16.77 -3.28
C ALA A 194 -20.79 -15.43 -3.43
N GLU A 195 -21.50 -14.31 -3.35
CA GLU A 195 -20.90 -12.98 -3.31
C GLU A 195 -20.57 -12.62 -1.86
N LEU A 196 -19.29 -12.46 -1.53
CA LEU A 196 -18.85 -11.88 -0.27
C LEU A 196 -18.71 -10.37 -0.44
N GLN A 197 -19.30 -9.61 0.48
CA GLN A 197 -19.25 -8.15 0.50
C GLN A 197 -18.44 -7.69 1.71
N PHE A 198 -17.51 -6.78 1.47
CA PHE A 198 -16.65 -6.19 2.49
C PHE A 198 -16.85 -4.66 2.44
N PRO A 199 -17.69 -4.09 3.32
CA PRO A 199 -17.86 -2.64 3.40
C PRO A 199 -16.65 -2.01 4.10
N THR A 200 -16.11 -0.94 3.52
CA THR A 200 -15.03 -0.16 4.15
C THR A 200 -15.62 0.83 5.15
N MET A 201 -15.08 0.84 6.36
CA MET A 201 -15.47 1.75 7.44
C MET A 201 -14.35 2.75 7.73
N GLU A 202 -14.69 3.90 8.30
CA GLU A 202 -13.72 4.96 8.63
C GLU A 202 -13.35 4.94 10.11
N LEU A 203 -12.05 5.10 10.38
CA LEU A 203 -11.49 5.32 11.71
C LEU A 203 -10.84 6.71 11.70
N TYR A 204 -11.19 7.57 12.66
CA TYR A 204 -10.70 8.94 12.72
C TYR A 204 -10.19 9.29 14.13
N ALA A 205 -9.24 10.22 14.18
CA ALA A 205 -8.76 10.87 15.41
C ALA A 205 -8.57 12.36 15.14
N MET A 206 -8.90 13.21 16.13
CA MET A 206 -8.70 14.65 16.08
C MET A 206 -7.87 15.08 17.30
N PRO A 207 -6.53 14.91 17.26
CA PRO A 207 -5.66 15.38 18.34
C PRO A 207 -5.59 16.92 18.31
N ALA A 208 -5.74 17.56 19.47
CA ALA A 208 -5.61 19.01 19.61
C ALA A 208 -4.29 19.33 20.34
N ALA A 209 -3.44 20.16 19.73
CA ALA A 209 -2.24 20.70 20.35
C ALA A 209 -2.33 22.23 20.48
N SER A 210 -1.88 22.78 21.61
CA SER A 210 -1.81 24.24 21.80
C SER A 210 -0.67 24.85 20.99
N SER A 211 -0.87 26.05 20.44
CA SER A 211 0.16 26.78 19.66
C SER A 211 1.49 26.95 20.42
N SER A 212 1.44 27.19 21.72
CA SER A 212 2.65 27.31 22.57
C SER A 212 3.48 26.03 22.67
N LEU A 213 2.87 24.87 22.45
CA LEU A 213 3.53 23.57 22.49
C LEU A 213 4.13 23.20 21.13
N LEU A 214 3.56 23.71 20.03
CA LEU A 214 4.10 23.58 18.67
C LEU A 214 5.29 24.51 18.39
N ASP A 215 5.36 25.65 19.10
CA ASP A 215 6.46 26.63 18.98
C ASP A 215 7.71 26.22 19.77
N ASP A 216 7.64 25.19 20.61
CA ASP A 216 8.78 24.68 21.38
C ASP A 216 9.65 23.75 20.51
N ALA A 217 10.72 24.31 19.94
CA ALA A 217 11.66 23.61 19.07
C ALA A 217 12.46 22.49 19.77
N ALA A 218 12.31 22.29 21.09
CA ALA A 218 12.98 21.23 21.82
C ALA A 218 12.34 19.85 21.63
N VAL A 219 11.07 19.78 21.17
CA VAL A 219 10.32 18.52 21.01
C VAL A 219 9.68 18.48 19.62
N ASP A 220 9.91 17.40 18.88
CA ASP A 220 9.18 17.12 17.63
C ASP A 220 7.76 16.64 17.97
N VAL A 221 6.88 17.60 18.24
CA VAL A 221 5.49 17.37 18.64
C VAL A 221 4.69 16.69 17.53
N GLU A 222 5.00 16.98 16.26
CA GLU A 222 4.33 16.37 15.12
C GLU A 222 4.60 14.86 15.10
N GLN A 223 5.87 14.47 15.18
CA GLN A 223 6.24 13.05 15.23
C GLN A 223 5.63 12.34 16.44
N TRP A 224 5.58 13.01 17.60
CA TRP A 224 4.97 12.44 18.81
C TRP A 224 3.47 12.22 18.64
N ILE A 225 2.72 13.21 18.15
CA ILE A 225 1.28 13.11 17.92
C ILE A 225 0.97 12.02 16.89
N SER A 226 1.73 11.97 15.79
CA SER A 226 1.59 10.92 14.78
C SER A 226 1.80 9.53 15.39
N ALA A 227 2.83 9.33 16.21
CA ALA A 227 3.10 8.03 16.84
C ALA A 227 2.00 7.60 17.84
N GLU A 228 1.44 8.55 18.60
CA GLU A 228 0.33 8.28 19.52
C GLU A 228 -0.96 7.93 18.75
N VAL A 229 -1.28 8.67 17.69
CA VAL A 229 -2.44 8.38 16.83
C VAL A 229 -2.28 7.03 16.13
N GLU A 230 -1.09 6.73 15.60
CA GLU A 230 -0.76 5.42 15.01
C GLU A 230 -1.00 4.28 16.00
N THR A 231 -0.56 4.45 17.25
CA THR A 231 -0.73 3.45 18.31
C THR A 231 -2.21 3.25 18.65
N ALA A 232 -2.95 4.35 18.85
CA ALA A 232 -4.38 4.29 19.13
C ALA A 232 -5.17 3.64 17.98
N PHE A 233 -4.81 3.92 16.73
CA PHE A 233 -5.42 3.30 15.56
C PHE A 233 -5.13 1.80 15.48
N ALA A 234 -3.88 1.38 15.72
CA ALA A 234 -3.53 -0.03 15.74
C ALA A 234 -4.31 -0.82 16.81
N GLU A 235 -4.48 -0.23 18.00
CA GLU A 235 -5.23 -0.84 19.10
C GLU A 235 -6.72 -0.97 18.76
N GLN A 236 -7.35 0.12 18.31
CA GLN A 236 -8.78 0.10 17.94
C GLN A 236 -9.07 -0.83 16.78
N GLU A 237 -8.20 -0.81 15.77
CA GLU A 237 -8.30 -1.74 14.65
C GLU A 237 -8.16 -3.20 15.10
N GLY A 238 -7.17 -3.50 15.95
CA GLY A 238 -6.97 -4.86 16.49
C GLY A 238 -8.21 -5.37 17.24
N GLN A 239 -8.88 -4.50 18.00
CA GLN A 239 -10.15 -4.82 18.65
C GLN A 239 -11.27 -5.09 17.63
N ALA A 240 -11.39 -4.24 16.61
CA ALA A 240 -12.41 -4.37 15.58
C ALA A 240 -12.25 -5.64 14.75
N PHE A 241 -11.02 -6.05 14.41
CA PHE A 241 -10.78 -7.28 13.65
C PHE A 241 -11.12 -8.56 14.41
N ILE A 242 -11.15 -8.52 15.74
CA ILE A 242 -11.48 -9.68 16.57
C ILE A 242 -12.96 -9.68 16.94
N ASN A 243 -13.45 -8.59 17.54
CA ASN A 243 -14.79 -8.50 18.15
C ASN A 243 -15.75 -7.54 17.42
N GLY A 244 -15.36 -7.01 16.26
CA GLY A 244 -16.12 -5.97 15.59
C GLY A 244 -17.52 -6.41 15.14
N ASN A 245 -18.49 -5.51 15.22
CA ASN A 245 -19.92 -5.78 15.00
C ASN A 245 -20.33 -5.84 13.51
N GLY A 246 -19.49 -5.34 12.59
CA GLY A 246 -19.80 -5.29 11.16
C GLY A 246 -20.78 -4.20 10.73
N THR A 247 -21.23 -3.31 11.63
CA THR A 247 -22.15 -2.20 11.32
C THR A 247 -21.45 -0.85 11.31
N THR A 248 -20.79 -0.49 12.41
CA THR A 248 -20.04 0.76 12.57
C THR A 248 -18.53 0.54 12.49
N GLN A 249 -18.10 -0.71 12.62
CA GLN A 249 -16.72 -1.15 12.62
C GLN A 249 -16.62 -2.42 11.76
N PRO A 250 -15.42 -2.78 11.27
CA PRO A 250 -15.19 -4.03 10.55
C PRO A 250 -15.79 -5.24 11.29
N LYS A 251 -16.24 -6.25 10.55
CA LYS A 251 -16.78 -7.46 11.17
C LYS A 251 -15.62 -8.32 11.68
N GLY A 252 -15.54 -8.49 12.99
CA GLY A 252 -14.51 -9.31 13.62
C GLY A 252 -14.72 -10.80 13.36
N PHE A 253 -13.64 -11.58 13.33
CA PHE A 253 -13.76 -13.02 13.06
C PHE A 253 -14.51 -13.79 14.16
N LEU A 254 -14.53 -13.31 15.41
CA LEU A 254 -15.31 -13.95 16.48
C LEU A 254 -16.82 -13.64 16.43
N THR A 255 -17.21 -12.60 15.69
CA THR A 255 -18.63 -12.20 15.51
C THR A 255 -19.35 -13.08 14.48
N TYR A 256 -18.63 -13.94 13.76
CA TYR A 256 -19.26 -14.93 12.89
C TYR A 256 -19.84 -16.07 13.72
N ASP A 257 -21.04 -16.53 13.34
CA ASP A 257 -21.69 -17.67 13.98
C ASP A 257 -20.74 -18.88 14.03
N SER A 258 -20.52 -19.41 15.22
CA SER A 258 -19.79 -20.66 15.41
C SER A 258 -20.75 -21.84 15.57
N ILE A 259 -20.32 -23.00 15.10
CA ILE A 259 -21.03 -24.28 15.24
C ILE A 259 -20.03 -25.36 15.63
N ALA A 260 -20.49 -26.44 16.26
CA ALA A 260 -19.64 -27.60 16.49
C ALA A 260 -19.09 -28.11 15.14
N ASP A 261 -17.78 -28.36 15.07
CA ASP A 261 -17.11 -28.68 13.81
C ASP A 261 -17.71 -29.90 13.08
N ALA A 262 -18.18 -30.90 13.84
CA ALA A 262 -18.86 -32.08 13.28
C ALA A 262 -20.14 -31.74 12.47
N SER A 263 -20.73 -30.56 12.69
CA SER A 263 -21.90 -30.03 11.97
C SER A 263 -21.54 -28.80 11.13
N TRP A 264 -20.27 -28.64 10.76
CA TRP A 264 -19.80 -27.47 10.03
C TRP A 264 -20.57 -27.27 8.72
N THR A 265 -20.98 -26.03 8.48
CA THR A 265 -21.62 -25.58 7.25
C THR A 265 -20.98 -24.29 6.77
N TRP A 266 -21.04 -24.06 5.45
CA TRP A 266 -20.54 -22.81 4.88
C TRP A 266 -21.24 -21.59 5.50
N GLY A 267 -20.46 -20.55 5.79
CA GLY A 267 -20.94 -19.33 6.45
C GLY A 267 -20.85 -19.36 7.97
N ARG A 268 -20.42 -20.48 8.58
CA ARG A 268 -20.18 -20.62 10.02
C ARG A 268 -18.75 -21.07 10.30
N LEU A 269 -18.24 -20.70 11.47
CA LEU A 269 -16.94 -21.13 11.97
C LEU A 269 -17.07 -22.43 12.76
N GLY A 270 -16.12 -23.35 12.57
CA GLY A 270 -16.03 -24.57 13.38
C GLY A 270 -15.51 -24.24 14.78
N SER A 271 -16.08 -24.89 15.78
CA SER A 271 -15.67 -24.78 17.18
C SER A 271 -15.55 -26.16 17.81
N LEU A 272 -14.62 -26.27 18.75
CA LEU A 272 -14.43 -27.44 19.61
C LEU A 272 -14.58 -26.99 21.05
N SER A 273 -15.31 -27.79 21.84
CA SER A 273 -15.52 -27.51 23.25
C SER A 273 -14.36 -28.08 24.08
N THR A 274 -13.88 -27.32 25.06
CA THR A 274 -12.84 -27.77 26.01
C THR A 274 -13.36 -28.78 27.05
N GLY A 275 -14.67 -29.10 27.02
CA GLY A 275 -15.33 -30.02 27.94
C GLY A 275 -15.73 -29.41 29.30
N ILE A 276 -15.20 -28.23 29.67
CA ILE A 276 -15.52 -27.52 30.91
C ILE A 276 -15.78 -26.05 30.63
N ALA A 277 -16.75 -25.46 31.33
CA ALA A 277 -17.03 -24.03 31.26
C ALA A 277 -15.88 -23.18 31.85
N GLY A 278 -15.39 -22.21 31.09
CA GLY A 278 -14.42 -21.22 31.56
C GLY A 278 -12.99 -21.72 31.77
N GLY A 279 -12.64 -22.90 31.25
CA GLY A 279 -11.34 -23.50 31.49
C GLY A 279 -11.01 -24.70 30.61
N PHE A 280 -9.85 -25.29 30.91
CA PHE A 280 -9.46 -26.60 30.40
C PHE A 280 -9.84 -27.71 31.40
N ALA A 281 -10.12 -28.90 30.89
CA ALA A 281 -10.29 -30.08 31.72
C ALA A 281 -9.03 -30.43 32.52
N VAL A 282 -9.18 -31.03 33.70
CA VAL A 282 -8.05 -31.47 34.53
C VAL A 282 -7.21 -32.53 33.82
N SER A 283 -7.86 -33.38 33.03
CA SER A 283 -7.24 -34.39 32.17
C SER A 283 -7.60 -34.13 30.71
N GLY A 284 -6.66 -34.34 29.78
CA GLY A 284 -6.91 -34.22 28.34
C GLY A 284 -7.01 -32.78 27.82
N ALA A 285 -6.61 -31.78 28.62
CA ALA A 285 -6.57 -30.37 28.18
C ALA A 285 -5.73 -30.17 26.91
N SER A 286 -4.60 -30.87 26.82
CA SER A 286 -3.70 -30.87 25.67
C SER A 286 -4.34 -31.46 24.43
N ASP A 287 -5.21 -32.46 24.61
CA ASP A 287 -5.80 -33.23 23.51
C ASP A 287 -6.75 -32.34 22.71
N VAL A 288 -7.50 -31.46 23.39
CA VAL A 288 -8.35 -30.46 22.72
C VAL A 288 -7.55 -29.53 21.80
N LEU A 289 -6.34 -29.12 22.23
CA LEU A 289 -5.45 -28.29 21.40
C LEU A 289 -4.94 -29.07 20.19
N LEU A 290 -4.59 -30.34 20.38
CA LEU A 290 -4.17 -31.23 19.29
C LEU A 290 -5.33 -31.47 18.32
N ASP A 291 -6.51 -31.80 18.81
CA ASP A 291 -7.72 -32.01 18.01
C ASP A 291 -8.04 -30.76 17.19
N THR A 292 -7.91 -29.56 17.76
CA THR A 292 -8.09 -28.30 17.04
C THR A 292 -7.17 -28.19 15.82
N VAL A 293 -5.89 -28.59 15.96
CA VAL A 293 -4.95 -28.63 14.83
C VAL A 293 -5.39 -29.62 13.77
N TYR A 294 -5.84 -30.80 14.20
CA TYR A 294 -6.16 -31.91 13.30
C TYR A 294 -7.54 -31.81 12.65
N THR A 295 -8.45 -31.05 13.25
CA THR A 295 -9.74 -30.65 12.68
C THR A 295 -9.57 -29.76 11.45
N LEU A 296 -8.58 -28.87 11.45
CA LEU A 296 -8.30 -28.03 10.29
C LEU A 296 -7.78 -28.88 9.13
N LYS A 297 -8.43 -28.78 7.96
CA LYS A 297 -8.04 -29.49 6.73
C LYS A 297 -6.58 -29.18 6.36
N ALA A 298 -5.87 -30.19 5.86
CA ALA A 298 -4.43 -30.12 5.58
C ALA A 298 -4.00 -28.91 4.71
N GLY A 299 -4.83 -28.54 3.71
CA GLY A 299 -4.54 -27.41 2.82
C GLY A 299 -4.51 -26.03 3.49
N TYR A 300 -5.10 -25.89 4.68
CA TYR A 300 -5.05 -24.67 5.49
C TYR A 300 -4.07 -24.77 6.66
N ARG A 301 -3.60 -25.97 7.00
CA ARG A 301 -2.73 -26.19 8.16
C ARG A 301 -1.33 -25.59 7.97
N GLN A 302 -0.81 -25.58 6.73
CA GLN A 302 0.58 -25.15 6.46
C GLN A 302 0.89 -23.71 6.91
N ASN A 303 -0.09 -22.80 6.80
CA ASN A 303 0.07 -21.39 7.18
C ASN A 303 -0.77 -21.04 8.42
N ALA A 304 -1.26 -22.03 9.15
CA ALA A 304 -2.10 -21.78 10.31
C ALA A 304 -1.30 -21.18 11.47
N SER A 305 -1.94 -20.27 12.19
CA SER A 305 -1.37 -19.64 13.39
C SER A 305 -2.39 -19.68 14.52
N TRP A 306 -1.89 -19.70 15.75
CA TRP A 306 -2.68 -19.53 16.97
C TRP A 306 -2.84 -18.05 17.30
N VAL A 307 -4.03 -17.66 17.73
CA VAL A 307 -4.32 -16.31 18.24
C VAL A 307 -5.03 -16.43 19.58
N MET A 308 -4.45 -15.84 20.62
CA MET A 308 -5.03 -15.82 21.97
C MET A 308 -4.53 -14.63 22.80
N ASN A 309 -5.22 -14.33 23.90
CA ASN A 309 -4.79 -13.33 24.88
C ASN A 309 -3.64 -13.88 25.76
N ARG A 310 -2.76 -13.00 26.25
CA ARG A 310 -1.66 -13.35 27.18
C ARG A 310 -2.08 -14.16 28.40
N LYS A 311 -3.26 -13.88 28.96
CA LYS A 311 -3.78 -14.60 30.14
C LYS A 311 -4.19 -16.02 29.76
N THR A 312 -4.77 -16.19 28.57
CA THR A 312 -5.09 -17.51 28.00
C THR A 312 -3.81 -18.29 27.68
N GLN A 313 -2.80 -17.62 27.11
CA GLN A 313 -1.47 -18.21 26.90
C GLN A 313 -0.80 -18.63 28.20
N ALA A 314 -0.94 -17.85 29.27
CA ALA A 314 -0.45 -18.25 30.59
C ALA A 314 -1.17 -19.50 31.14
N ALA A 315 -2.46 -19.67 30.83
CA ALA A 315 -3.20 -20.89 31.18
C ALA A 315 -2.71 -22.10 30.38
N VAL A 316 -2.49 -21.95 29.07
CA VAL A 316 -1.91 -23.00 28.21
C VAL A 316 -0.50 -23.38 28.68
N ARG A 317 0.31 -22.41 29.10
CA ARG A 317 1.65 -22.67 29.65
C ARG A 317 1.60 -23.44 30.98
N LYS A 318 0.53 -23.32 31.75
CA LYS A 318 0.38 -24.04 33.03
C LYS A 318 -0.03 -25.50 32.84
N LEU A 319 -0.29 -25.95 31.62
CA LEU A 319 -0.57 -27.36 31.33
C LEU A 319 0.69 -28.21 31.57
N LYS A 320 0.50 -29.32 32.27
CA LYS A 320 1.56 -30.21 32.71
C LYS A 320 1.27 -31.66 32.33
N ASP A 321 2.33 -32.44 32.20
CA ASP A 321 2.23 -33.91 32.17
C ASP A 321 1.99 -34.48 33.59
N ASN A 322 1.82 -35.80 33.67
CA ASN A 322 1.65 -36.50 34.95
C ASN A 322 2.88 -36.43 35.85
N ASP A 323 4.06 -36.15 35.29
CA ASP A 323 5.33 -36.00 36.00
C ASP A 323 5.56 -34.55 36.50
N GLY A 324 4.63 -33.64 36.19
CA GLY A 324 4.64 -32.25 36.63
C GLY A 324 5.47 -31.30 35.75
N ASN A 325 5.99 -31.78 34.62
CA ASN A 325 6.71 -30.96 33.65
C ASN A 325 5.74 -30.15 32.79
N TYR A 326 6.14 -28.95 32.39
CA TYR A 326 5.35 -28.13 31.49
C TYR A 326 5.37 -28.70 30.07
N LEU A 327 4.19 -28.84 29.45
CA LEU A 327 4.05 -29.36 28.09
C LEU A 327 4.57 -28.38 27.03
N TRP A 328 4.58 -27.09 27.35
CA TRP A 328 4.99 -26.04 26.44
C TRP A 328 6.02 -25.12 27.08
N THR A 329 7.13 -24.92 26.37
CA THR A 329 8.20 -24.00 26.75
C THR A 329 8.29 -22.86 25.75
N PRO A 330 8.38 -21.60 26.21
CA PRO A 330 8.60 -20.47 25.31
C PRO A 330 10.00 -20.54 24.67
N PRO A 331 10.21 -19.82 23.56
CA PRO A 331 11.53 -19.71 22.96
C PRO A 331 12.55 -19.13 23.96
N SER A 332 13.74 -19.72 23.98
CA SER A 332 14.82 -19.36 24.92
C SER A 332 15.63 -18.13 24.48
N ALA A 333 15.50 -17.73 23.21
CA ALA A 333 16.22 -16.59 22.64
C ALA A 333 15.28 -15.38 22.44
N PRO A 334 15.76 -14.15 22.73
CA PRO A 334 14.99 -12.93 22.46
C PRO A 334 14.72 -12.77 20.97
N GLY A 335 13.50 -12.32 20.63
CA GLY A 335 13.08 -12.07 19.23
C GLY A 335 12.59 -13.30 18.46
N GLN A 336 12.67 -14.50 19.03
CA GLN A 336 12.04 -15.67 18.41
C GLN A 336 10.54 -15.69 18.66
N GLN A 337 9.78 -16.00 17.62
CA GLN A 337 8.33 -16.15 17.72
C GLN A 337 7.99 -17.40 18.52
N ALA A 338 7.04 -17.25 19.45
CA ALA A 338 6.49 -18.38 20.19
C ALA A 338 5.81 -19.36 19.22
N ALA A 339 6.00 -20.65 19.45
CA ALA A 339 5.35 -21.71 18.68
C ALA A 339 4.69 -22.71 19.60
N LEU A 340 3.44 -23.06 19.32
CA LEU A 340 2.64 -24.05 20.05
C LEU A 340 2.28 -25.19 19.09
N LEU A 341 2.65 -26.43 19.47
CA LEU A 341 2.44 -27.64 18.65
C LEU A 341 3.00 -27.51 17.21
N GLY A 342 4.10 -26.76 17.04
CA GLY A 342 4.75 -26.54 15.73
C GLY A 342 4.16 -25.41 14.88
N PHE A 343 3.12 -24.71 15.36
CA PHE A 343 2.52 -23.56 14.69
C PHE A 343 2.85 -22.25 15.41
N ARG A 344 2.91 -21.15 14.66
CA ARG A 344 3.19 -19.82 15.22
C ARG A 344 2.09 -19.41 16.20
N LEU A 345 2.48 -18.79 17.31
CA LEU A 345 1.59 -18.21 18.30
C LEU A 345 1.68 -16.68 18.23
N SER A 346 0.57 -16.04 17.90
CA SER A 346 0.41 -14.60 17.90
C SER A 346 -0.42 -14.15 19.10
N GLU A 347 0.13 -13.24 19.88
CA GLU A 347 -0.53 -12.68 21.04
C GLU A 347 -1.40 -11.50 20.61
N ALA A 348 -2.69 -11.55 20.94
CA ALA A 348 -3.62 -10.45 20.68
C ALA A 348 -4.42 -10.15 21.95
N GLU A 349 -4.19 -8.99 22.54
CA GLU A 349 -4.86 -8.57 23.80
C GLU A 349 -6.37 -8.41 23.65
N ALA A 350 -6.84 -8.12 22.44
CA ALA A 350 -8.25 -8.04 22.07
C ALA A 350 -9.02 -9.37 22.12
N MET A 351 -8.31 -10.51 22.14
CA MET A 351 -8.98 -11.80 22.29
C MET A 351 -9.65 -11.91 23.67
N PRO A 352 -10.87 -12.47 23.74
CA PRO A 352 -11.57 -12.63 25.00
C PRO A 352 -10.83 -13.60 25.94
N LEU A 353 -11.03 -13.39 27.24
CA LEU A 353 -10.53 -14.31 28.25
C LEU A 353 -11.33 -15.62 28.23
N MET A 354 -10.76 -16.66 28.83
CA MET A 354 -11.45 -17.94 29.03
C MET A 354 -12.67 -17.73 29.96
N THR A 355 -13.86 -17.73 29.37
CA THR A 355 -15.15 -17.63 30.07
C THR A 355 -16.10 -18.73 29.60
N SER A 356 -17.23 -18.91 30.28
CA SER A 356 -18.24 -19.88 29.85
C SER A 356 -18.83 -19.47 28.50
N GLY A 357 -18.69 -20.33 27.49
CA GLY A 357 -19.21 -20.08 26.14
C GLY A 357 -18.39 -19.11 25.27
N GLY A 358 -17.25 -18.62 25.76
CA GLY A 358 -16.37 -17.71 25.04
C GLY A 358 -15.30 -18.44 24.20
N ALA A 359 -15.12 -18.00 22.95
CA ALA A 359 -14.04 -18.48 22.07
C ALA A 359 -12.72 -17.75 22.39
N ALA A 360 -11.99 -18.23 23.41
CA ALA A 360 -10.78 -17.59 23.91
C ALA A 360 -9.50 -17.89 23.08
N ILE A 361 -9.56 -18.90 22.20
CA ILE A 361 -8.45 -19.34 21.35
C ILE A 361 -8.98 -19.51 19.93
N ALA A 362 -8.26 -18.96 18.95
CA ALA A 362 -8.52 -19.17 17.54
C ALA A 362 -7.30 -19.83 16.86
N PHE A 363 -7.58 -20.70 15.89
CA PHE A 363 -6.57 -21.39 15.09
C PHE A 363 -7.03 -21.47 13.64
N GLY A 364 -6.16 -21.06 12.72
CA GLY A 364 -6.47 -21.10 11.30
C GLY A 364 -5.47 -20.37 10.42
N ASP A 365 -5.66 -20.51 9.11
CA ASP A 365 -4.99 -19.70 8.10
C ASP A 365 -5.74 -18.37 7.95
N PHE A 366 -5.31 -17.37 8.72
CA PHE A 366 -5.91 -16.03 8.70
C PHE A 366 -5.64 -15.30 7.39
N ALA A 367 -4.54 -15.60 6.67
CA ALA A 367 -4.26 -14.97 5.39
C ALA A 367 -5.32 -15.33 4.34
N ARG A 368 -5.82 -16.58 4.37
CA ARG A 368 -6.92 -17.01 3.49
C ARG A 368 -8.30 -16.77 4.08
N GLY A 369 -8.42 -16.82 5.42
CA GLY A 369 -9.69 -16.74 6.14
C GLY A 369 -10.18 -15.32 6.43
N TYR A 370 -9.28 -14.34 6.48
CA TYR A 370 -9.59 -12.96 6.83
C TYR A 370 -8.94 -11.98 5.84
N LEU A 371 -9.75 -11.07 5.30
CA LEU A 371 -9.32 -10.04 4.37
C LEU A 371 -9.47 -8.70 5.07
N VAL A 372 -8.35 -8.00 5.22
CA VAL A 372 -8.33 -6.63 5.71
C VAL A 372 -8.30 -5.70 4.51
N GLU A 373 -9.28 -4.82 4.43
CA GLU A 373 -9.35 -3.81 3.39
C GLU A 373 -8.98 -2.46 3.98
N CYS A 374 -7.94 -1.87 3.42
CA CYS A 374 -7.57 -0.50 3.72
C CYS A 374 -8.10 0.34 2.57
N ALA A 375 -9.05 1.22 2.88
CA ALA A 375 -9.51 2.19 1.91
C ALA A 375 -8.48 3.31 1.85
N LEU A 376 -7.90 3.53 0.67
CA LEU A 376 -7.21 4.77 0.35
C LEU A 376 -8.29 5.82 0.13
N ARG A 377 -8.85 6.38 1.20
CA ARG A 377 -9.44 7.70 1.10
C ARG A 377 -8.28 8.68 1.22
N GLY A 378 -7.76 9.01 0.05
CA GLY A 378 -6.90 10.15 -0.11
C GLY A 378 -7.65 11.41 0.27
#